data_AF-J5KL09-F1
#
_entry.id   AF-J5KL09-F1
#
_cell.length_a   1.000
_cell.length_b   1.000
_cell.length_c   1.000
_cell.angle_alpha   90.00
_cell.angle_beta   90.00
_cell.angle_gamma   90.00
#
_symmetry.space_group_name_H-M   'P 1'
#
loop_
_entity.id
_entity.type
_entity.pdbx_description
1 polymer ?
#
loop_
_entity_poly.entity_id
_entity_poly.type
_entity_poly.pdbx_seq_one_letter_code
_entity_poly.pdbx_strand_id
1 'polypeptide(L)'
;MYADSANACGDTQFNKRAVYWLAAQTAQKAGRVDASLKKITARTVESYNGRAPSKTDIFTEGNQGSTISFPCWIRRSVKVPNL
;
A
#
# COMPACT_ATOMS: atom_id res chain seq x y z
N MET A 1 -3.42 -13.44 3.03
CA MET A 1 -4.26 -12.26 3.35
C MET A 1 -3.98 -11.06 2.43
N TYR A 2 -2.81 -10.38 2.47
CA TYR A 2 -2.53 -9.29 1.52
C TYR A 2 -2.13 -9.78 0.11
N ALA A 3 -1.48 -10.95 0.00
CA ALA A 3 -1.20 -11.58 -1.28
C ALA A 3 -2.49 -12.02 -2.00
N ASP A 4 -3.45 -12.60 -1.28
CA ASP A 4 -4.76 -12.95 -1.82
C ASP A 4 -5.60 -11.72 -2.16
N SER A 5 -5.58 -10.70 -1.29
CA SER A 5 -6.25 -9.43 -1.53
C SER A 5 -5.64 -8.71 -2.73
N ALA A 6 -4.31 -8.76 -2.92
CA ALA A 6 -3.66 -8.21 -4.09
C ALA A 6 -4.26 -8.79 -5.38
N ASN A 7 -4.53 -10.10 -5.45
CA ASN A 7 -5.15 -10.71 -6.62
C ASN A 7 -6.60 -10.29 -6.86
N ALA A 8 -7.36 -9.97 -5.81
CA ALA A 8 -8.77 -9.58 -5.90
C ALA A 8 -9.01 -8.07 -6.01
N CYS A 9 -7.99 -7.23 -5.74
CA CYS A 9 -8.15 -5.78 -5.61
C CYS A 9 -7.58 -4.95 -6.77
N GLY A 10 -6.96 -5.55 -7.79
CA GLY A 10 -6.40 -4.78 -8.90
C GLY A 10 -6.22 -5.57 -10.19
N ASP A 11 -6.29 -4.87 -11.32
CA ASP A 11 -6.24 -5.47 -12.65
C ASP A 11 -4.79 -5.64 -13.16
N THR A 12 -3.92 -4.68 -12.83
CA THR A 12 -2.49 -4.68 -13.19
C THR A 12 -1.61 -5.11 -12.03
N GLN A 13 -0.43 -5.68 -12.31
CA GLN A 13 0.53 -6.04 -11.26
C GLN A 13 0.88 -4.86 -10.35
N PHE A 14 0.92 -3.64 -10.90
CA PHE A 14 1.05 -2.41 -10.13
C PHE A 14 -0.10 -2.21 -9.13
N ASN A 15 -1.35 -2.22 -9.61
CA ASN A 15 -2.53 -2.02 -8.77
C ASN A 15 -2.66 -3.11 -7.70
N LYS A 16 -2.37 -4.36 -8.04
CA LYS A 16 -2.34 -5.48 -7.09
C LYS A 16 -1.34 -5.23 -5.96
N ARG A 17 -0.13 -4.77 -6.29
CA ARG A 17 0.91 -4.44 -5.30
C ARG A 17 0.63 -3.14 -4.56
N ALA A 18 -0.11 -2.20 -5.15
CA ALA A 18 -0.45 -0.93 -4.51
C ALA A 18 -1.27 -1.10 -3.22
N VAL A 19 -1.96 -2.24 -3.05
CA VAL A 19 -2.62 -2.61 -1.78
C VAL A 19 -1.64 -2.58 -0.60
N TYR A 20 -0.36 -2.88 -0.82
CA TYR A 20 0.66 -2.81 0.23
C TYR A 20 0.92 -1.38 0.73
N TRP A 21 0.73 -0.33 -0.10
CA TRP A 21 0.80 1.05 0.41
C TRP A 21 -0.36 1.36 1.36
N LEU A 22 -1.56 0.88 1.05
CA LEU A 22 -2.71 1.03 1.94
C LEU A 22 -2.47 0.28 3.27
N ALA A 23 -1.89 -0.92 3.20
CA ALA A 23 -1.50 -1.70 4.37
C ALA A 23 -0.47 -0.94 5.22
N ALA A 24 0.55 -0.36 4.60
CA ALA A 24 1.57 0.45 5.26
C ALA A 24 0.95 1.67 5.96
N GLN A 25 0.08 2.42 5.28
CA GLN A 25 -0.61 3.57 5.88
C GLN A 25 -1.50 3.15 7.06
N THR A 26 -2.16 2.00 6.94
CA THR A 26 -3.00 1.45 8.01
C THR A 26 -2.15 1.07 9.23
N ALA A 27 -1.02 0.39 9.02
CA ALA A 27 -0.08 0.06 10.08
C ALA A 27 0.51 1.31 10.74
N GLN A 28 0.84 2.33 9.95
CA GLN A 28 1.31 3.61 10.47
C GLN A 28 0.24 4.32 11.31
N LYS A 29 -1.02 4.30 10.87
CA LYS A 29 -2.14 4.85 11.65
C LYS A 29 -2.31 4.11 12.98
N ALA A 30 -2.20 2.78 12.98
CA ALA A 30 -2.27 1.98 14.20
C ALA A 30 -1.20 2.40 15.23
N GLY A 31 0.05 2.63 14.80
CA GLY A 31 1.12 3.07 15.69
C GLY A 31 1.00 4.53 16.17
N ARG A 32 0.15 5.33 15.54
CA ARG A 32 -0.22 6.68 16.02
C ARG A 32 -1.32 6.61 17.07
N VAL A 33 -2.26 5.66 16.94
CA VAL A 33 -3.34 5.44 17.90
C VAL A 33 -2.82 4.74 19.15
N ASP A 34 -1.95 3.74 18.98
CA ASP A 34 -1.33 3.01 20.07
C ASP A 34 0.20 3.11 20.00
N ALA A 35 0.76 3.90 20.91
CA ALA A 35 2.19 4.14 20.97
C ALA A 35 3.00 2.90 21.41
N SER A 36 2.39 1.94 22.11
CA SER A 36 3.06 0.70 22.54
C SER A 36 3.44 -0.18 21.34
N LEU A 37 2.67 -0.07 20.25
CA LEU A 37 2.88 -0.83 19.02
C LEU A 37 3.88 -0.18 18.07
N LYS A 38 4.40 1.03 18.36
CA LYS A 38 5.26 1.80 17.43
C LYS A 38 6.39 0.98 16.80
N LYS A 39 7.10 0.19 17.61
CA LYS A 39 8.23 -0.63 17.15
C LYS A 39 7.78 -1.71 16.18
N ILE A 40 6.65 -2.34 16.46
CA ILE A 40 6.06 -3.38 15.60
C ILE A 40 5.54 -2.74 14.31
N THR A 41 4.77 -1.66 14.43
CA THR A 41 4.19 -0.96 13.28
C THR A 41 5.26 -0.41 12.35
N ALA A 42 6.38 0.09 12.86
CA ALA A 42 7.50 0.56 12.03
C ALA A 42 8.06 -0.57 11.16
N ARG A 43 8.32 -1.75 11.75
CA ARG A 43 8.78 -2.94 11.01
C ARG A 43 7.74 -3.40 9.99
N THR A 44 6.46 -3.36 10.37
CA THR A 44 5.36 -3.74 9.47
C THR A 44 5.25 -2.79 8.28
N VAL A 45 5.36 -1.48 8.49
CA VAL A 45 5.37 -0.45 7.44
C VAL A 45 6.52 -0.69 6.47
N GLU A 46 7.72 -0.92 6.98
CA GLU A 46 8.90 -1.20 6.15
C GLU A 46 8.72 -2.47 5.30
N SER A 47 8.20 -3.55 5.92
CA SER A 47 7.91 -4.81 5.23
C SER A 47 6.85 -4.68 4.12
N TYR A 48 5.84 -3.83 4.31
CA TYR A 48 4.83 -3.57 3.29
C TYR A 48 5.36 -2.63 2.20
N ASN A 49 6.09 -1.58 2.54
CA ASN A 49 6.71 -0.70 1.56
C ASN A 49 7.70 -1.44 0.66
N GLY A 50 8.43 -2.43 1.19
CA GLY A 50 9.31 -3.28 0.38
C GLY A 50 8.58 -4.18 -0.63
N ARG A 51 7.29 -4.44 -0.44
CA ARG A 51 6.45 -5.23 -1.38
C ARG A 51 5.61 -4.35 -2.31
N ALA A 52 5.31 -3.13 -1.89
CA ALA A 52 4.61 -2.14 -2.68
C ALA A 52 5.40 -1.75 -3.95
N PRO A 53 4.76 -1.11 -4.94
CA PRO A 53 5.47 -0.59 -6.11
C PRO A 53 6.58 0.37 -5.67
N SER A 54 7.73 0.21 -6.30
CA SER A 54 8.91 1.03 -6.06
C SER A 54 8.84 2.35 -6.83
N LYS A 55 9.81 3.24 -6.57
CA LYS A 55 9.90 4.51 -7.30
C LYS A 55 10.06 4.30 -8.81
N THR A 56 10.80 3.29 -9.23
CA THR A 56 10.97 2.94 -10.64
C THR A 56 9.67 2.42 -11.25
N ASP A 57 8.93 1.58 -10.52
CA ASP A 57 7.62 1.08 -10.98
C ASP A 57 6.65 2.26 -11.23
N ILE A 58 6.62 3.23 -10.31
CA ILE A 58 5.78 4.44 -10.44
C ILE A 58 6.15 5.27 -11.68
N PHE A 59 7.46 5.42 -11.94
CA PHE A 59 7.94 6.16 -13.10
C PHE A 59 7.60 5.44 -14.41
N THR A 60 7.81 4.13 -14.47
CA THR A 60 7.50 3.29 -15.65
C THR A 60 6.03 3.32 -16.00
N GLU A 61 5.14 3.26 -15.00
CA GLU A 61 3.69 3.33 -15.20
C GLU A 61 3.19 4.76 -15.46
N GLY A 62 4.02 5.79 -15.24
CA GLY A 62 3.64 7.20 -15.45
C GLY A 62 2.44 7.66 -14.61
N ASN A 63 2.15 6.97 -13.51
CA ASN A 63 0.91 7.13 -12.74
C ASN A 63 1.11 7.89 -11.40
N GLN A 64 2.17 8.68 -11.32
CA GLN A 64 2.48 9.54 -10.17
C GLN A 64 1.28 10.42 -9.80
N GLY A 65 0.98 10.52 -8.50
CA GLY A 65 -0.12 11.33 -8.00
C GLY A 65 -1.52 10.83 -8.34
N SER A 66 -1.64 9.77 -9.15
CA SER A 66 -2.92 9.12 -9.44
C SER A 66 -3.49 8.46 -8.18
N THR A 67 -4.80 8.23 -8.18
CA THR A 67 -5.47 7.53 -7.09
C THR A 67 -5.88 6.15 -7.56
N ILE A 68 -5.34 5.12 -6.92
CA ILE A 68 -5.73 3.73 -7.17
C ILE A 68 -6.88 3.41 -6.25
N SER A 69 -8.02 3.05 -6.83
CA SER A 69 -9.17 2.55 -6.10
C SER A 69 -9.11 1.03 -6.03
N PHE A 70 -9.37 0.46 -4.85
CA PHE A 70 -9.44 -0.97 -4.62
C PHE A 70 -10.92 -1.38 -4.46
N PRO A 71 -11.58 -1.87 -5.52
CA PRO A 71 -13.02 -2.18 -5.50
C PRO A 71 -13.37 -3.46 -4.71
N CYS A 72 -12.36 -4.22 -4.29
CA CYS A 72 -12.51 -5.40 -3.45
C CYS A 72 -13.13 -5.08 -2.07
N TRP A 73 -13.28 -6.09 -1.22
CA TRP A 73 -13.86 -5.96 0.13
C TRP A 73 -13.28 -4.82 0.98
N ILE A 74 -12.04 -4.41 0.70
CA ILE A 74 -11.36 -3.29 1.35
C ILE A 74 -12.07 -1.94 1.04
N ARG A 75 -12.61 -1.74 -0.17
CA ARG A 75 -13.33 -0.54 -0.64
C ARG A 75 -12.63 0.77 -0.22
N ARG A 76 -11.33 0.85 -0.46
CA ARG A 76 -10.49 2.01 -0.16
C ARG A 76 -9.72 2.43 -1.39
N SER A 77 -9.12 3.61 -1.34
CA SER A 77 -8.18 4.07 -2.34
C SER A 77 -6.87 4.47 -1.71
N VAL A 78 -5.82 4.48 -2.51
CA VAL A 78 -4.51 5.00 -2.13
C VAL A 78 -4.02 5.96 -3.20
N LYS A 79 -3.39 7.05 -2.78
CA LYS A 79 -2.72 7.98 -3.68
C LYS A 79 -1.31 7.47 -3.96
N VAL A 80 -0.95 7.38 -5.24
CA VAL A 80 0.40 7.07 -5.67
C VAL A 80 1.35 8.17 -5.18
N PRO A 81 2.44 7.84 -4.47
CA PRO A 81 3.42 8.82 -4.04
C PRO A 81 3.99 9.59 -5.24
N ASN A 82 4.17 10.90 -5.07
CA ASN A 82 4.98 11.69 -6.01
C ASN A 82 6.45 11.34 -5.76
N LEU A 83 7.23 11.18 -6.84
CA LEU A 83 8.67 10.93 -6.75
C LEU A 83 9.44 12.19 -6.37
#